data_AF-A0A183HJI3-F1
#
_entry.id   AF-A0A183HJI3-F1
#
_cell.length_a   1.000
_cell.length_b   1.000
_cell.length_c   1.000
_cell.angle_alpha   90.00
_cell.angle_beta   90.00
_cell.angle_gamma   90.00
#
_symmetry.space_group_name_H-M   'P 1'
#
loop_
_entity.id
_entity.type
_entity.pdbx_description
1 polymer ?
#
loop_
_entity_poly.entity_id
_entity_poly.type
_entity_poly.pdbx_seq_one_letter_code
_entity_poly.pdbx_strand_id
1 'polypeptide(L)'
;MLLRRLNYIDDSNLVSLKGRVACEIHHQELLITELILDNKFHYRSPAEIAAMLSVATCQHRSREGEHRNDEGEIVRAPPVLKELKSDVIEVCSRIGKIQRECGIKDVDLLEELSFDLMHAVHEWANSVPFAEIMQLTDAQEGLIVRCIQRLDELCRDIRNAARLVGDPALYEKMEDTSAAIKRDIVFAASLYTVLD
;
A
#
# COMPACT_ATOMS: atom_id res chain seq x y z
N MET A 1 -0.79 25.60 5.28
CA MET A 1 0.17 25.93 4.20
C MET A 1 0.44 24.71 3.31
N LEU A 2 0.85 23.56 3.86
CA LEU A 2 1.08 22.31 3.10
C LEU A 2 -0.09 21.90 2.20
N LEU A 3 -1.29 21.72 2.78
CA LEU A 3 -2.48 21.26 2.02
C LEU A 3 -2.88 22.22 0.90
N ARG A 4 -2.65 23.54 1.08
CA ARG A 4 -2.84 24.51 0.00
C ARG A 4 -1.77 24.37 -1.07
N ARG A 5 -0.50 24.20 -0.68
CA ARG A 5 0.63 24.02 -1.60
C ARG A 5 0.51 22.77 -2.47
N LEU A 6 -0.10 21.72 -1.92
CA LEU A 6 -0.40 20.47 -2.62
C LEU A 6 -1.76 20.46 -3.34
N ASN A 7 -2.52 21.56 -3.30
CA ASN A 7 -3.84 21.74 -3.89
C ASN A 7 -4.95 20.83 -3.32
N TYR A 8 -4.86 20.41 -2.05
CA TYR A 8 -5.96 19.74 -1.33
C TYR A 8 -7.02 20.74 -0.85
N ILE A 9 -6.61 21.99 -0.60
CA ILE A 9 -7.46 23.10 -0.20
C ILE A 9 -7.11 24.31 -1.07
N ASP A 10 -8.10 25.06 -1.56
CA ASP A 10 -7.86 26.26 -2.35
C ASP A 10 -7.54 27.51 -1.50
N ASP A 11 -7.35 28.65 -2.16
CA ASP A 11 -7.02 29.91 -1.49
C ASP A 11 -8.16 30.45 -0.60
N SER A 12 -9.40 30.04 -0.89
CA SER A 12 -10.62 30.38 -0.15
C SER A 12 -10.93 29.40 0.99
N ASN A 13 -10.01 28.48 1.31
CA ASN A 13 -10.20 27.40 2.30
C ASN A 13 -11.27 26.36 1.92
N LEU A 14 -11.64 26.24 0.66
CA LEU A 14 -12.55 25.20 0.21
C LEU A 14 -11.77 23.93 -0.17
N VAL A 15 -12.35 22.78 0.15
CA VAL A 15 -11.76 21.47 -0.15
C VAL A 15 -11.85 21.22 -1.66
N SER A 16 -10.71 20.94 -2.29
CA SER A 16 -10.67 20.64 -3.72
C SER A 16 -11.12 19.20 -4.01
N LEU A 17 -11.22 18.81 -5.30
CA LEU A 17 -11.44 17.41 -5.65
C LEU A 17 -10.36 16.50 -5.05
N LYS A 18 -9.09 16.91 -5.13
CA LYS A 18 -7.95 16.20 -4.52
C LYS A 18 -8.08 16.09 -3.01
N GLY A 19 -8.57 17.15 -2.36
CA GLY A 19 -8.97 17.17 -0.95
C GLY A 19 -10.01 16.10 -0.62
N ARG A 20 -11.09 16.05 -1.40
CA ARG A 20 -12.19 15.09 -1.21
C ARG A 20 -11.74 13.64 -1.44
N VAL A 21 -10.85 13.41 -2.40
CA VAL A 21 -10.24 12.08 -2.62
C VAL A 21 -9.45 11.63 -1.40
N ALA A 22 -8.61 12.51 -0.83
CA ALA A 22 -7.89 12.17 0.40
C ALA A 22 -8.81 11.88 1.59
N CYS A 23 -9.98 12.52 1.67
CA CYS A 23 -10.95 12.23 2.73
C CYS A 23 -11.51 10.79 2.70
N GLU A 24 -11.39 10.08 1.58
CA GLU A 24 -11.80 8.66 1.48
C GLU A 24 -10.71 7.69 1.94
N ILE A 25 -9.47 8.17 2.18
CA ILE A 25 -8.33 7.34 2.55
C ILE A 25 -8.04 7.50 4.05
N HIS A 26 -8.07 6.40 4.80
CA HIS A 26 -7.89 6.43 6.26
C HIS A 26 -6.42 6.31 6.71
N HIS A 27 -5.53 5.83 5.84
CA HIS A 27 -4.13 5.62 6.17
C HIS A 27 -3.20 6.10 5.04
N GLN A 28 -2.17 6.88 5.39
CA GLN A 28 -1.21 7.46 4.44
C GLN A 28 -1.91 8.28 3.33
N GLU A 29 -2.91 9.06 3.69
CA GLU A 29 -3.87 9.69 2.78
C GLU A 29 -3.21 10.56 1.70
N LEU A 30 -2.13 11.27 2.04
CA LEU A 30 -1.38 12.08 1.08
C LEU A 30 -0.66 11.19 0.07
N LEU A 31 0.09 10.19 0.53
CA LEU A 31 0.84 9.29 -0.34
C LEU A 31 -0.10 8.57 -1.31
N ILE A 32 -1.17 7.96 -0.79
CA ILE A 32 -2.12 7.19 -1.60
C ILE A 32 -2.82 8.10 -2.61
N THR A 33 -3.26 9.29 -2.20
CA THR A 33 -3.90 10.24 -3.12
C THR A 33 -2.96 10.71 -4.22
N GLU A 34 -1.69 10.98 -3.91
CA GLU A 34 -0.69 11.30 -4.95
C GLU A 34 -0.45 10.12 -5.90
N LEU A 35 -0.34 8.88 -5.41
CA LEU A 35 -0.18 7.69 -6.26
C LEU A 35 -1.38 7.49 -7.22
N ILE A 36 -2.60 7.72 -6.72
CA ILE A 36 -3.83 7.70 -7.53
C ILE A 36 -3.74 8.75 -8.64
N LEU A 37 -3.49 10.01 -8.28
CA LEU A 37 -3.54 11.13 -9.23
C LEU A 37 -2.35 11.16 -10.21
N ASP A 38 -1.23 10.55 -9.84
CA ASP A 38 -0.10 10.31 -10.73
C ASP A 38 -0.31 9.09 -11.65
N ASN A 39 -1.47 8.43 -11.57
CA ASN A 39 -1.83 7.23 -12.35
C ASN A 39 -0.84 6.05 -12.18
N LYS A 40 -0.17 5.93 -11.02
CA LYS A 40 0.86 4.90 -10.78
C LYS A 40 0.32 3.46 -10.80
N PHE A 41 -0.99 3.27 -10.70
CA PHE A 41 -1.66 1.95 -10.75
C PHE A 41 -2.13 1.54 -12.16
N HIS A 42 -2.17 2.47 -13.12
CA HIS A 42 -2.91 2.27 -14.37
C HIS A 42 -2.37 1.09 -15.21
N TYR A 43 -1.06 0.91 -15.29
CA TYR A 43 -0.44 -0.19 -16.06
C TYR A 43 0.01 -1.37 -15.20
N ARG A 44 -0.29 -1.35 -13.91
CA ARG A 44 0.17 -2.37 -12.97
C ARG A 44 -0.84 -3.50 -12.80
N SER A 45 -0.34 -4.72 -12.64
CA SER A 45 -1.18 -5.89 -12.34
C SER A 45 -1.75 -5.82 -10.91
N PRO A 46 -2.81 -6.58 -10.58
CA PRO A 46 -3.32 -6.66 -9.21
C PRO A 46 -2.23 -7.03 -8.18
N ALA A 47 -1.31 -7.94 -8.53
CA ALA A 47 -0.22 -8.33 -7.65
C ALA A 47 0.81 -7.22 -7.44
N GLU A 48 1.13 -6.45 -8.48
CA GLU A 48 2.01 -5.29 -8.37
C GLU A 48 1.37 -4.17 -7.54
N ILE A 49 0.07 -3.93 -7.71
CA ILE A 49 -0.68 -2.96 -6.90
C ILE A 49 -0.69 -3.40 -5.43
N ALA A 50 -1.00 -4.67 -5.14
CA ALA A 50 -0.98 -5.21 -3.79
C ALA A 50 0.38 -5.02 -3.12
N ALA A 51 1.46 -5.37 -3.83
CA ALA A 51 2.82 -5.20 -3.34
C ALA A 51 3.16 -3.71 -3.09
N MET A 52 2.82 -2.82 -4.01
CA MET A 52 3.04 -1.38 -3.86
C MET A 52 2.29 -0.80 -2.65
N LEU A 53 1.02 -1.15 -2.47
CA LEU A 53 0.18 -0.62 -1.38
C LEU A 53 0.53 -1.22 -0.02
N SER A 54 1.08 -2.45 0.01
CA SER A 54 1.52 -3.11 1.24
C SER A 54 2.54 -2.29 2.04
N VAL A 55 3.27 -1.38 1.37
CA VAL A 55 4.27 -0.53 2.05
C VAL A 55 3.68 0.40 3.09
N ALA A 56 2.42 0.79 2.90
CA ALA A 56 1.66 1.62 3.83
C ALA A 56 1.03 0.78 4.95
N THR A 57 0.73 -0.50 4.73
CA THR A 57 0.03 -1.33 5.72
C THR A 57 0.96 -2.26 6.51
N CYS A 58 2.20 -2.43 6.04
CA CYS A 58 3.23 -3.24 6.68
C CYS A 58 3.70 -2.59 7.98
N GLN A 59 3.63 -3.35 9.08
CA GLN A 59 4.12 -2.94 10.39
C GLN A 59 5.41 -3.66 10.80
N HIS A 60 5.94 -4.52 9.92
CA HIS A 60 7.17 -5.26 10.16
C HIS A 60 8.37 -4.40 9.76
N ARG A 61 9.46 -4.51 10.52
CA ARG A 61 10.76 -3.93 10.15
C ARG A 61 11.82 -5.01 10.34
N SER A 62 12.34 -5.53 9.24
CA SER A 62 13.42 -6.50 9.26
C SER A 62 14.70 -5.87 9.81
N ARG A 63 15.54 -6.69 10.44
CA ARG A 63 16.91 -6.28 10.77
C ARG A 63 17.71 -6.24 9.47
N GLU A 64 18.49 -5.19 9.26
CA GLU A 64 19.29 -4.97 8.04
C GLU A 64 20.04 -6.25 7.62
N GLY A 65 19.77 -6.75 6.40
CA GLY A 65 20.37 -7.97 5.86
C GLY A 65 19.57 -8.58 4.71
N GLU A 66 20.20 -9.45 3.92
CA GLU A 66 19.49 -10.27 2.92
C GLU A 66 18.71 -11.39 3.61
N HIS A 67 17.40 -11.47 3.36
CA HIS A 67 16.59 -12.58 3.89
C HIS A 67 16.97 -13.89 3.18
N ARG A 68 17.12 -14.94 3.99
CA ARG A 68 17.40 -16.30 3.53
C ARG A 68 16.24 -17.20 3.93
N ASN A 69 15.84 -18.08 3.02
CA ASN A 69 14.84 -19.09 3.31
C ASN A 69 15.39 -20.18 4.26
N ASP A 70 14.55 -21.15 4.63
CA ASP A 70 14.90 -22.28 5.51
C ASP A 70 16.09 -23.12 4.99
N GLU A 71 16.34 -23.09 3.67
CA GLU A 71 17.43 -23.79 2.99
C GLU A 71 18.73 -22.96 2.94
N GLY A 72 18.71 -21.72 3.45
CA GLY A 72 19.85 -20.82 3.50
C GLY A 72 20.11 -20.05 2.19
N GLU A 73 19.22 -20.15 1.21
CA GLU A 73 19.28 -19.48 -0.08
C GLU A 73 18.79 -18.03 0.03
N ILE A 74 19.44 -17.12 -0.71
CA ILE A 74 19.04 -15.70 -0.73
C ILE A 74 17.74 -15.56 -1.52
N VAL A 75 16.72 -15.01 -0.87
CA VAL A 75 15.43 -14.74 -1.51
C VAL A 75 15.57 -13.55 -2.47
N ARG A 76 15.36 -13.80 -3.77
CA ARG A 76 15.47 -12.76 -4.81
C ARG A 76 14.09 -12.24 -5.17
N ALA A 77 13.86 -10.97 -4.84
CA ALA A 77 12.67 -10.24 -5.25
C ALA A 77 12.60 -10.05 -6.80
N PRO A 78 11.41 -10.14 -7.41
CA PRO A 78 11.19 -9.79 -8.80
C PRO A 78 11.69 -8.38 -9.13
N PRO A 79 12.27 -8.15 -10.34
CA PRO A 79 12.83 -6.86 -10.71
C PRO A 79 11.79 -5.74 -10.70
N VAL A 80 10.53 -6.04 -11.00
CA VAL A 80 9.42 -5.08 -10.98
C VAL A 80 9.25 -4.43 -9.61
N LEU A 81 9.52 -5.13 -8.50
CA LEU A 81 9.37 -4.57 -7.15
C LEU A 81 10.32 -3.39 -6.90
N LYS A 82 11.47 -3.33 -7.60
CA LYS A 82 12.37 -2.18 -7.52
C LYS A 82 11.74 -0.94 -8.15
N GLU A 83 11.04 -1.10 -9.27
CA GLU A 83 10.31 -0.01 -9.92
C GLU A 83 9.15 0.46 -9.04
N LEU A 84 8.37 -0.47 -8.47
CA LEU A 84 7.28 -0.13 -7.54
C LEU A 84 7.80 0.67 -6.33
N LYS A 85 8.92 0.21 -5.74
CA LYS A 85 9.57 0.90 -4.62
C LYS A 85 10.04 2.30 -5.01
N SER A 86 10.62 2.44 -6.20
CA SER A 86 11.07 3.74 -6.71
C SER A 86 9.90 4.71 -6.88
N ASP A 87 8.77 4.26 -7.41
CA ASP A 87 7.56 5.09 -7.59
C ASP A 87 7.06 5.65 -6.25
N VAL A 88 7.01 4.80 -5.20
CA VAL A 88 6.60 5.22 -3.86
C VAL A 88 7.58 6.24 -3.28
N ILE A 89 8.89 5.96 -3.36
CA ILE A 89 9.94 6.85 -2.83
C ILE A 89 9.92 8.21 -3.52
N GLU A 90 9.69 8.24 -4.83
CA GLU A 90 9.57 9.47 -5.62
C GLU A 90 8.45 10.37 -5.05
N VAL A 91 7.27 9.80 -4.83
CA VAL A 91 6.11 10.51 -4.29
C VAL A 91 6.36 10.97 -2.86
N CYS A 92 6.87 10.11 -1.98
CA CYS A 92 7.25 10.48 -0.61
C CYS A 92 8.26 11.62 -0.59
N SER A 93 9.29 11.56 -1.44
CA SER A 93 10.33 12.58 -1.54
C SER A 93 9.75 13.93 -2.00
N ARG A 94 8.80 13.91 -2.94
CA ARG A 94 8.10 15.11 -3.41
C ARG A 94 7.27 15.74 -2.30
N ILE A 95 6.48 14.94 -1.57
CA ILE A 95 5.69 15.43 -0.42
C ILE A 95 6.62 15.97 0.68
N GLY A 96 7.66 15.22 1.05
CA GLY A 96 8.64 15.60 2.07
C GLY A 96 9.42 16.87 1.73
N LYS A 97 9.70 17.12 0.44
CA LYS A 97 10.27 18.40 0.00
C LYS A 97 9.32 19.57 0.29
N ILE A 98 8.04 19.42 -0.04
CA ILE A 98 7.04 20.48 0.15
C ILE A 98 6.75 20.69 1.65
N GLN A 99 6.75 19.63 2.45
CA GLN A 99 6.65 19.72 3.92
C GLN A 99 7.78 20.58 4.50
N ARG A 100 9.03 20.33 4.09
CA ARG A 100 10.19 21.12 4.50
C ARG A 100 10.11 22.58 4.06
N GLU A 101 9.68 22.84 2.82
CA GLU A 101 9.44 24.21 2.32
C GLU A 101 8.36 24.94 3.13
N CYS A 102 7.39 24.22 3.68
CA CYS A 102 6.35 24.76 4.57
C CYS A 102 6.80 24.89 6.04
N GLY A 103 8.07 24.58 6.36
CA GLY A 103 8.62 24.66 7.71
C GLY A 103 8.19 23.52 8.65
N ILE A 104 7.60 22.44 8.13
CA ILE A 104 7.27 21.24 8.89
C ILE A 104 8.56 20.43 9.05
N LYS A 105 9.01 20.30 10.30
CA LYS A 105 10.22 19.55 10.68
C LYS A 105 9.80 18.18 11.26
N ASP A 106 10.70 17.20 11.17
CA ASP A 106 10.59 15.88 11.83
C ASP A 106 9.43 14.97 11.36
N VAL A 107 8.98 15.12 10.12
CA VAL A 107 8.03 14.18 9.49
C VAL A 107 8.66 13.65 8.21
N ASP A 108 9.25 12.46 8.28
CA ASP A 108 9.65 11.71 7.09
C ASP A 108 8.65 10.57 6.85
N LEU A 109 7.85 10.70 5.80
CA LEU A 109 6.89 9.67 5.40
C LEU A 109 7.57 8.32 5.18
N LEU A 110 8.81 8.30 4.69
CA LEU A 110 9.54 7.06 4.47
C LEU A 110 9.83 6.31 5.77
N GLU A 111 9.96 7.03 6.89
CA GLU A 111 10.14 6.40 8.19
C GLU A 111 8.88 5.68 8.65
N GLU A 112 7.69 6.02 8.17
CA GLU A 112 6.44 5.33 8.51
C GLU A 112 6.15 4.11 7.62
N LEU A 113 6.81 4.02 6.46
CA LEU A 113 6.63 2.92 5.51
C LEU A 113 7.55 1.73 5.80
N SER A 114 7.15 0.55 5.34
CA SER A 114 8.00 -0.64 5.34
C SER A 114 7.87 -1.41 4.02
N PHE A 115 9.01 -1.67 3.38
CA PHE A 115 9.06 -2.39 2.10
C PHE A 115 9.24 -3.91 2.28
N ASP A 116 9.30 -4.40 3.52
CA ASP A 116 9.77 -5.76 3.84
C ASP A 116 8.79 -6.86 3.43
N LEU A 117 7.51 -6.53 3.28
CA LEU A 117 6.47 -7.48 2.87
C LEU A 117 6.08 -7.38 1.39
N MET A 118 6.69 -6.47 0.61
CA MET A 118 6.31 -6.29 -0.80
C MET A 118 6.39 -7.59 -1.59
N HIS A 119 7.45 -8.38 -1.38
CA HIS A 119 7.65 -9.64 -2.09
C HIS A 119 6.64 -10.70 -1.68
N ALA A 120 6.45 -10.92 -0.38
CA ALA A 120 5.48 -11.88 0.13
C ALA A 120 4.05 -11.55 -0.33
N VAL A 121 3.66 -10.27 -0.32
CA VAL A 121 2.33 -9.82 -0.76
C VAL A 121 2.16 -9.94 -2.28
N HIS A 122 3.21 -9.66 -3.06
CA HIS A 122 3.21 -9.89 -4.51
C HIS A 122 2.90 -11.36 -4.84
N GLU A 123 3.64 -12.29 -4.24
CA GLU A 123 3.44 -13.72 -4.47
C GLU A 123 2.09 -14.20 -3.94
N TRP A 124 1.62 -13.65 -2.81
CA TRP A 124 0.29 -13.94 -2.29
C TRP A 124 -0.81 -13.57 -3.31
N ALA A 125 -0.73 -12.38 -3.90
CA ALA A 125 -1.70 -11.96 -4.92
C ALA A 125 -1.59 -12.78 -6.22
N ASN A 126 -0.44 -13.40 -6.49
CA ASN A 126 -0.25 -14.38 -7.58
C ASN A 126 -0.67 -15.81 -7.21
N SER A 127 -1.46 -15.98 -6.15
CA SER A 127 -2.00 -17.28 -5.71
C SER A 127 -0.96 -18.26 -5.15
N VAL A 128 0.23 -17.81 -4.76
CA VAL A 128 1.24 -18.65 -4.10
C VAL A 128 0.74 -19.10 -2.71
N PRO A 129 0.89 -20.38 -2.31
CA PRO A 129 0.46 -20.86 -1.00
C PRO A 129 1.06 -20.08 0.18
N PHE A 130 0.30 -19.98 1.28
CA PHE A 130 0.76 -19.21 2.45
C PHE A 130 2.09 -19.74 3.00
N ALA A 131 2.29 -21.05 2.97
CA ALA A 131 3.52 -21.70 3.42
C ALA A 131 4.77 -21.24 2.64
N GLU A 132 4.63 -20.98 1.34
CA GLU A 132 5.74 -20.55 0.50
C GLU A 132 6.05 -19.07 0.70
N ILE A 133 5.03 -18.20 0.85
CA ILE A 133 5.29 -16.77 1.07
C ILE A 133 5.92 -16.49 2.45
N MET A 134 5.71 -17.37 3.43
CA MET A 134 6.37 -17.28 4.75
C MET A 134 7.88 -17.44 4.63
N GLN A 135 8.37 -18.15 3.60
CA GLN A 135 9.80 -18.33 3.37
C GLN A 135 10.44 -17.12 2.67
N LEU A 136 9.65 -16.11 2.29
CA LEU A 136 10.13 -14.91 1.59
C LEU A 136 10.44 -13.74 2.54
N THR A 137 10.11 -13.86 3.82
CA THR A 137 10.25 -12.81 4.83
C THR A 137 10.49 -13.41 6.21
N ASP A 138 11.16 -12.67 7.09
CA ASP A 138 11.35 -13.02 8.50
C ASP A 138 10.17 -12.56 9.40
N ALA A 139 9.14 -11.97 8.80
CA ALA A 139 7.94 -11.54 9.51
C ALA A 139 7.15 -12.73 10.05
N GLN A 140 6.65 -12.58 11.29
CA GLN A 140 5.69 -13.54 11.84
C GLN A 140 4.40 -13.57 11.01
N GLU A 141 3.77 -14.73 10.93
CA GLU A 141 2.58 -15.00 10.12
C GLU A 141 1.44 -14.03 10.42
N GLY A 142 1.24 -13.71 11.70
CA GLY A 142 0.23 -12.76 12.14
C GLY A 142 0.46 -11.33 11.62
N LEU A 143 1.71 -10.93 11.37
CA LEU A 143 2.04 -9.64 10.76
C LEU A 143 1.74 -9.66 9.25
N ILE A 144 2.03 -10.77 8.58
CA ILE A 144 1.68 -10.96 7.15
C ILE A 144 0.17 -10.90 6.98
N VAL A 145 -0.58 -11.68 7.76
CA VAL A 145 -2.06 -11.69 7.73
C VAL A 145 -2.64 -10.30 7.98
N ARG A 146 -2.17 -9.60 9.03
CA ARG A 146 -2.66 -8.25 9.35
C ARG A 146 -2.33 -7.23 8.27
N CYS A 147 -1.15 -7.33 7.66
CA CYS A 147 -0.75 -6.47 6.54
C CYS A 147 -1.73 -6.62 5.37
N ILE A 148 -2.08 -7.86 5.01
CA ILE A 148 -3.00 -8.16 3.90
C ILE A 148 -4.44 -7.75 4.23
N GLN A 149 -4.91 -7.95 5.46
CA GLN A 149 -6.25 -7.52 5.88
C GLN A 149 -6.41 -5.99 5.80
N ARG A 150 -5.41 -5.24 6.26
CA ARG A 150 -5.40 -3.77 6.15
C ARG A 150 -5.23 -3.30 4.71
N LEU A 151 -4.47 -4.03 3.90
CA LEU A 151 -4.37 -3.77 2.47
C LEU A 151 -5.75 -3.90 1.80
N ASP A 152 -6.57 -4.87 2.20
CA ASP A 152 -7.94 -4.97 1.71
C ASP A 152 -8.80 -3.77 2.11
N GLU A 153 -8.69 -3.30 3.35
CA GLU A 153 -9.36 -2.07 3.79
C GLU A 153 -8.93 -0.87 2.93
N LEU A 154 -7.62 -0.72 2.68
CA LEU A 154 -7.09 0.32 1.81
C LEU A 154 -7.59 0.20 0.36
N CYS A 155 -7.75 -1.01 -0.18
CA CYS A 155 -8.38 -1.20 -1.49
C CYS A 155 -9.83 -0.69 -1.51
N ARG A 156 -10.58 -0.82 -0.40
CA ARG A 156 -11.94 -0.28 -0.30
C ARG A 156 -11.95 1.25 -0.30
N ASP A 157 -11.05 1.86 0.44
CA ASP A 157 -10.84 3.31 0.47
C ASP A 157 -10.54 3.84 -0.95
N ILE A 158 -9.60 3.22 -1.66
CA ILE A 158 -9.22 3.63 -3.02
C ILE A 158 -10.39 3.45 -4.01
N ARG A 159 -11.24 2.43 -3.85
CA ARG A 159 -12.46 2.29 -4.67
C ARG A 159 -13.43 3.44 -4.46
N ASN A 160 -13.62 3.89 -3.22
CA ASN A 160 -14.48 5.04 -2.95
C ASN A 160 -13.91 6.33 -3.56
N ALA A 161 -12.60 6.53 -3.40
CA ALA A 161 -11.86 7.59 -4.08
C ALA A 161 -12.02 7.54 -5.61
N ALA A 162 -11.90 6.35 -6.23
CA ALA A 162 -12.04 6.17 -7.67
C ALA A 162 -13.42 6.63 -8.19
N ARG A 163 -14.49 6.39 -7.42
CA ARG A 163 -15.85 6.89 -7.74
C ARG A 163 -15.92 8.41 -7.71
N LEU A 164 -15.23 9.07 -6.78
CA LEU A 164 -15.17 10.54 -6.70
C LEU A 164 -14.38 11.16 -7.86
N VAL A 165 -13.28 10.51 -8.26
CA VAL A 165 -12.48 10.93 -9.43
C VAL A 165 -13.21 10.67 -10.74
N GLY A 166 -14.11 9.67 -10.77
CA GLY A 166 -14.79 9.24 -11.98
C GLY A 166 -13.93 8.30 -12.84
N ASP A 167 -13.06 7.50 -12.21
CA ASP A 167 -12.19 6.52 -12.87
C ASP A 167 -12.70 5.09 -12.63
N PRO A 168 -13.48 4.52 -13.56
CA PRO A 168 -13.97 3.15 -13.43
C PRO A 168 -12.87 2.09 -13.56
N ALA A 169 -11.78 2.38 -14.28
CA ALA A 169 -10.67 1.44 -14.44
C ALA A 169 -9.87 1.28 -13.14
N LEU A 170 -9.66 2.39 -12.42
CA LEU A 170 -9.09 2.34 -11.08
C LEU A 170 -9.99 1.56 -10.11
N TYR A 171 -11.30 1.77 -10.17
CA TYR A 171 -12.26 1.05 -9.35
C TYR A 171 -12.16 -0.47 -9.56
N GLU A 172 -12.19 -0.92 -10.82
CA GLU A 172 -12.09 -2.33 -11.21
C GLU A 172 -10.75 -2.93 -10.76
N LYS A 173 -9.63 -2.23 -10.98
CA LYS A 173 -8.31 -2.67 -10.52
C LYS A 173 -8.23 -2.92 -9.02
N MET A 174 -8.85 -2.04 -8.21
CA MET A 174 -8.88 -2.24 -6.76
C MET A 174 -9.82 -3.37 -6.34
N GLU A 175 -10.86 -3.63 -7.12
CA GLU A 175 -11.73 -4.80 -6.92
C GLU A 175 -10.97 -6.10 -7.23
N ASP A 176 -10.26 -6.16 -8.35
CA ASP A 176 -9.40 -7.29 -8.73
C ASP A 176 -8.28 -7.52 -7.72
N THR A 177 -7.63 -6.44 -7.26
CA THR A 177 -6.58 -6.50 -6.23
C THR A 177 -7.12 -7.04 -4.92
N SER A 178 -8.29 -6.55 -4.48
CA SER A 178 -8.99 -7.04 -3.30
C SER A 178 -9.36 -8.52 -3.42
N ALA A 179 -9.85 -8.96 -4.60
CA ALA A 179 -10.19 -10.35 -4.85
C ALA A 179 -8.96 -11.27 -4.83
N ALA A 180 -7.83 -10.83 -5.41
CA ALA A 180 -6.59 -11.60 -5.46
C ALA A 180 -5.99 -11.90 -4.08
N ILE A 181 -6.18 -11.00 -3.11
CA ILE A 181 -5.63 -11.16 -1.75
C ILE A 181 -6.62 -11.81 -0.76
N LYS A 182 -7.93 -11.80 -1.07
CA LYS A 182 -9.01 -12.33 -0.22
C LYS A 182 -9.19 -13.83 -0.34
N ARG A 183 -8.25 -14.60 0.21
CA ARG A 183 -8.33 -16.06 0.20
C ARG A 183 -7.78 -16.74 1.44
N ASP A 184 -8.17 -17.99 1.62
CA ASP A 184 -7.63 -18.95 2.58
C ASP A 184 -7.49 -18.40 4.02
N ILE A 185 -6.34 -18.68 4.64
CA ILE A 185 -6.05 -18.42 6.05
C ILE A 185 -6.13 -16.93 6.42
N VAL A 186 -5.89 -16.03 5.47
CA VAL A 186 -5.87 -14.59 5.72
C VAL A 186 -7.28 -14.06 6.03
N PHE A 187 -8.31 -14.71 5.49
CA PHE A 187 -9.71 -14.33 5.65
C PHE A 187 -10.58 -15.48 6.20
N ALA A 188 -9.97 -16.41 6.93
CA ALA A 188 -10.71 -17.45 7.63
C ALA A 188 -11.68 -16.83 8.63
N ALA A 189 -12.88 -17.42 8.75
CA ALA A 189 -13.90 -16.94 9.67
C ALA A 189 -13.38 -16.96 11.12
N SER A 190 -13.72 -15.93 11.89
CA SER A 190 -13.41 -15.91 13.32
C SER A 190 -14.10 -17.08 14.02
N LEU A 191 -13.35 -17.81 14.85
CA LEU A 191 -13.90 -18.89 15.67
C LEU A 191 -14.92 -18.38 16.72
N TYR A 192 -14.96 -17.06 16.98
CA TYR A 192 -15.93 -16.42 17.87
C TYR A 192 -17.22 -15.99 17.18
N THR A 193 -17.25 -15.98 15.85
CA THR A 193 -18.46 -15.69 15.07
C THR A 193 -19.03 -17.01 14.58
N VAL A 194 -19.57 -17.81 15.51
CA VAL A 194 -20.48 -18.88 15.12
C VAL A 194 -21.70 -18.17 14.53
N LEU A 195 -21.88 -18.33 13.22
CA LEU A 195 -23.10 -17.93 12.53
C LEU A 195 -24.17 -18.93 12.95
N ASP A 196 -24.95 -18.58 13.97
CA ASP A 196 -26.29 -19.15 14.18
C ASP A 196 -27.30 -18.48 13.24
#